data_AF-A0A7W1EQR5-F1
#
_entry.id   AF-A0A7W1EQR5-F1
#
_cell.length_a   1.000
_cell.length_b   1.000
_cell.length_c   1.000
_cell.angle_alpha   90.00
_cell.angle_beta   90.00
_cell.angle_gamma   90.00
#
_symmetry.space_group_name_H-M   'P 1'
#
loop_
_entity.id
_entity.type
_entity.pdbx_description
1 polymer ?
#
loop_
_entity_poly.entity_id
_entity_poly.type
_entity_poly.pdbx_seq_one_letter_code
_entity_poly.pdbx_strand_id
1 'polypeptide(L)'
;MGYYFSYGSNNYKQVRERTEVDSIDKPHPARLSGYKRVFQGKSENWPNSAKANIVSAHVTDFVFGSLYDLPEGYIAKLATYEHSYRSENVEVFDLETESSVLATVFLVDSIDPISRPSADYLNAVRQNLADVGLS
;
A
#
# COMPACT_ATOMS: atom_id res chain seq x y z
N MET A 1 -4.37 18.13 -2.71
CA MET A 1 -4.62 16.75 -3.15
C MET A 1 -3.31 15.99 -3.14
N GLY A 2 -3.31 14.69 -2.86
CA GLY A 2 -2.09 13.88 -2.84
C GLY A 2 -2.38 12.42 -3.17
N TYR A 3 -1.44 11.78 -3.87
CA TYR A 3 -1.54 10.38 -4.23
C TYR A 3 -0.97 9.47 -3.14
N TYR A 4 -1.69 8.40 -2.82
CA TYR A 4 -1.25 7.34 -1.92
C TYR A 4 -1.23 6.00 -2.65
N PHE A 5 -0.09 5.31 -2.64
CA PHE A 5 0.04 3.97 -3.23
C PHE A 5 0.00 2.88 -2.16
N SER A 6 -1.07 2.09 -2.19
CA SER A 6 -1.27 0.95 -1.31
C SER A 6 -0.82 -0.35 -1.99
N TYR A 7 0.24 -0.95 -1.45
CA TYR A 7 0.75 -2.26 -1.89
C TYR A 7 0.44 -3.39 -0.89
N GLY A 8 -0.17 -3.05 0.25
CA GLY A 8 -0.41 -3.96 1.39
C GLY A 8 -1.88 -4.27 1.59
N SER A 9 -2.30 -4.37 2.85
CA SER A 9 -3.67 -4.71 3.22
C SER A 9 -4.67 -3.58 3.00
N ASN A 10 -4.23 -2.33 2.88
CA ASN A 10 -5.07 -1.12 2.80
C ASN A 10 -5.88 -1.11 1.50
N ASN A 11 -6.97 -1.88 1.50
CA ASN A 11 -7.98 -1.96 0.45
C ASN A 11 -8.97 -0.78 0.56
N TYR A 12 -9.86 -0.65 -0.43
CA TYR A 12 -10.74 0.51 -0.57
C TYR A 12 -11.59 0.75 0.68
N LYS A 13 -12.15 -0.33 1.23
CA LYS A 13 -12.93 -0.28 2.47
C LYS A 13 -12.08 0.23 3.65
N GLN A 14 -10.89 -0.33 3.85
CA GLN A 14 -10.01 0.05 4.96
C GLN A 14 -9.52 1.49 4.85
N VAL A 15 -9.20 1.98 3.65
CA VAL A 15 -8.78 3.37 3.45
C VAL A 15 -9.91 4.32 3.81
N ARG A 16 -11.15 4.04 3.39
CA ARG A 16 -12.33 4.85 3.77
C ARG A 16 -12.53 4.90 5.28
N GLU A 17 -12.49 3.75 5.94
CA GLU A 17 -12.67 3.66 7.40
C GLU A 17 -11.60 4.43 8.18
N ARG A 18 -10.33 4.38 7.74
CA ARG A 18 -9.21 5.05 8.43
C ARG A 18 -9.08 6.55 8.14
N THR A 19 -9.52 6.97 6.96
CA THR A 19 -9.48 8.39 6.57
C THR A 19 -10.67 9.16 7.12
N GLU A 20 -11.76 8.47 7.47
CA GLU A 20 -13.04 9.07 7.90
C GLU A 20 -13.59 10.05 6.84
N VAL A 21 -13.38 9.74 5.56
CA VAL A 21 -13.95 10.50 4.45
C VAL A 21 -15.24 9.84 4.03
N ASP A 22 -16.32 10.61 3.99
CA ASP A 22 -17.64 10.13 3.57
C ASP A 22 -17.61 9.56 2.14
N SER A 23 -16.83 10.18 1.25
CA SER A 23 -16.63 9.76 -0.14
C SER A 23 -15.18 9.99 -0.58
N ILE A 24 -14.47 8.92 -0.92
CA ILE A 24 -13.25 8.97 -1.73
C ILE A 24 -13.56 8.31 -3.07
N ASP A 25 -12.88 8.74 -4.13
CA ASP A 25 -12.99 8.08 -5.42
C ASP A 25 -12.42 6.66 -5.34
N LYS A 26 -12.86 5.80 -6.27
CA LYS A 26 -12.30 4.46 -6.36
C LYS A 26 -10.81 4.56 -6.71
N PRO A 27 -9.96 3.73 -6.10
CA PRO A 27 -8.55 3.73 -6.46
C PRO A 27 -8.35 3.22 -7.88
N HIS A 28 -7.24 3.63 -8.50
CA HIS A 28 -6.83 3.17 -9.81
C HIS A 28 -5.84 1.99 -9.69
N PRO A 29 -5.82 1.07 -10.66
CA PRO A 29 -4.76 0.06 -10.74
C PRO A 29 -3.42 0.73 -11.01
N ALA A 30 -2.39 0.36 -10.27
CA ALA A 30 -1.09 1.00 -10.40
C ALA A 30 0.10 0.06 -10.18
N ARG A 31 1.27 0.46 -10.69
CA ARG A 31 2.51 -0.31 -10.66
C ARG A 31 3.71 0.53 -10.21
N LEU A 32 4.46 -0.01 -9.25
CA LEU A 32 5.73 0.54 -8.78
C LEU A 32 6.89 -0.35 -9.25
N SER A 33 7.78 0.17 -10.10
CA SER A 33 8.91 -0.56 -10.69
C SER A 33 10.16 -0.48 -9.81
N GLY A 34 11.02 -1.49 -9.85
CA GLY A 34 12.27 -1.55 -9.07
C GLY A 34 12.10 -2.04 -7.64
N TYR A 35 10.94 -2.63 -7.30
CA TYR A 35 10.62 -3.11 -5.96
C TYR A 35 10.04 -4.51 -5.97
N LYS A 36 10.15 -5.21 -4.83
CA LYS A 36 9.45 -6.46 -4.53
C LYS A 36 8.68 -6.33 -3.23
N ARG A 37 7.51 -6.95 -3.19
CA ARG A 37 6.74 -7.12 -1.96
C ARG A 37 7.35 -8.23 -1.11
N VAL A 38 7.61 -7.92 0.15
CA VAL A 38 8.03 -8.89 1.16
C VAL A 38 7.07 -8.83 2.35
N PHE A 39 7.10 -9.86 3.19
CA PHE A 39 6.33 -9.88 4.44
C PHE A 39 7.31 -9.99 5.60
N GLN A 40 7.30 -8.98 6.47
CA GLN A 40 8.27 -8.87 7.56
C GLN A 40 7.69 -8.11 8.76
N GLY A 41 8.34 -8.28 9.91
CA GLY A 41 7.91 -7.71 11.19
C GLY A 41 6.56 -8.24 11.66
N LYS A 42 6.12 -7.77 12.83
CA LYS A 42 4.81 -8.13 13.39
C LYS A 42 3.76 -7.08 13.02
N SER A 43 2.60 -7.54 12.57
CA SER A 43 1.44 -6.68 12.40
C SER A 43 0.76 -6.42 13.75
N GLU A 44 0.49 -5.14 14.05
CA GLU A 44 -0.25 -4.74 15.26
C GLU A 44 -1.73 -5.07 15.14
N ASN A 45 -2.29 -4.87 13.95
CA ASN A 45 -3.71 -5.09 13.65
C ASN A 45 -4.05 -6.54 13.29
N TRP A 46 -3.02 -7.38 13.05
CA TRP A 46 -3.19 -8.78 12.66
C TRP A 46 -2.33 -9.68 13.53
N PRO A 47 -2.86 -10.21 14.64
CA PRO A 47 -2.12 -11.05 15.56
C PRO A 47 -1.43 -12.21 14.83
N ASN A 48 -0.15 -12.44 15.15
CA ASN A 48 0.68 -13.51 14.58
C ASN A 48 0.84 -13.45 13.05
N SER A 49 0.64 -12.28 12.44
CA SER A 49 0.86 -12.08 11.01
C SER A 49 2.06 -11.18 10.75
N ALA A 50 2.85 -11.55 9.75
CA ALA A 50 3.74 -10.61 9.10
C ALA A 50 2.96 -9.54 8.33
N LYS A 51 3.49 -8.32 8.26
CA LYS A 51 2.91 -7.22 7.46
C LYS A 51 3.68 -7.03 6.16
N ALA A 52 3.01 -6.49 5.15
CA ALA A 52 3.62 -6.20 3.86
C ALA A 52 4.62 -5.04 3.99
N ASN A 53 5.74 -5.16 3.31
CA ASN A 53 6.67 -4.10 3.01
C ASN A 53 7.10 -4.21 1.54
N ILE A 54 7.76 -3.17 1.01
CA ILE A 54 8.47 -3.27 -0.25
C ILE A 54 9.96 -2.99 -0.05
N VAL A 55 10.79 -3.71 -0.79
CA VAL A 55 12.24 -3.55 -0.79
C VAL A 55 12.73 -3.34 -2.22
N SER A 56 13.83 -2.60 -2.38
CA SER A 56 14.46 -2.41 -3.68
C SER A 56 14.82 -3.77 -4.31
N ALA A 57 14.58 -3.88 -5.62
CA ALA A 57 14.78 -5.08 -6.41
C ALA A 57 15.34 -4.72 -7.79
N HIS A 58 15.38 -5.66 -8.74
CA HIS A 58 15.82 -5.34 -10.09
C HIS A 58 14.83 -4.40 -10.77
N VAL A 59 15.31 -3.60 -11.72
CA VAL A 59 14.48 -2.65 -12.49
C VAL A 59 13.31 -3.30 -13.23
N THR A 60 13.43 -4.60 -13.54
CA THR A 60 12.38 -5.38 -14.19
C THR A 60 11.34 -5.93 -13.21
N ASP A 61 11.64 -5.92 -11.92
CA ASP A 61 10.70 -6.32 -10.87
C ASP A 61 9.74 -5.17 -10.57
N PHE A 62 8.51 -5.49 -10.20
CA PHE A 62 7.52 -4.48 -9.87
C PHE A 62 6.50 -5.00 -8.86
N VAL A 63 5.82 -4.05 -8.22
CA VAL A 63 4.73 -4.29 -7.29
C VAL A 63 3.46 -3.65 -7.83
N PHE A 64 2.41 -4.45 -7.96
CA PHE A 64 1.07 -3.96 -8.20
C PHE A 64 0.43 -3.46 -6.90
N GLY A 65 -0.47 -2.50 -7.03
CA GLY A 65 -1.23 -1.95 -5.93
C GLY A 65 -2.33 -1.02 -6.40
N SER A 66 -2.88 -0.31 -5.43
CA SER A 66 -4.01 0.60 -5.62
C SER A 66 -3.53 2.02 -5.38
N LEU A 67 -3.79 2.90 -6.33
CA LEU A 67 -3.45 4.32 -6.28
C LEU A 67 -4.70 5.11 -5.89
N TYR A 68 -4.63 5.77 -4.73
CA TYR A 68 -5.71 6.62 -4.23
C TYR A 68 -5.38 8.08 -4.50
N ASP A 69 -6.35 8.83 -5.02
CA ASP A 69 -6.33 10.28 -4.99
C ASP A 69 -7.05 10.76 -3.72
N LEU A 70 -6.30 11.33 -2.77
CA LEU A 70 -6.81 11.71 -1.46
C LEU A 70 -6.75 13.22 -1.25
N PRO A 71 -7.76 13.82 -0.57
CA PRO A 71 -7.68 15.21 -0.17
C PRO A 71 -6.49 15.46 0.77
N GLU A 72 -6.09 16.73 0.85
CA GLU A 72 -4.98 17.13 1.68
C GLU A 72 -5.21 16.78 3.16
N GLY A 73 -4.15 16.33 3.85
CA GLY A 73 -4.22 15.93 5.27
C GLY A 73 -4.67 14.48 5.51
N TYR A 74 -5.29 13.80 4.55
CA TYR A 74 -5.77 12.42 4.75
C TYR A 74 -4.66 11.37 4.65
N ILE A 75 -3.61 11.62 3.87
CA ILE A 75 -2.39 10.79 3.90
C ILE A 75 -1.75 10.86 5.29
N ALA A 76 -1.78 12.02 5.95
CA ALA A 76 -1.25 12.16 7.31
C ALA A 76 -2.10 11.38 8.34
N LYS A 77 -3.42 11.29 8.16
CA LYS A 77 -4.28 10.39 8.95
C LYS A 77 -3.91 8.92 8.73
N LEU A 78 -3.59 8.51 7.51
CA LEU A 78 -3.11 7.14 7.28
C LEU A 78 -1.79 6.88 8.01
N ALA A 79 -0.87 7.86 8.03
CA ALA A 79 0.41 7.74 8.72
C ALA A 79 0.25 7.46 10.23
N THR A 80 -0.83 7.92 10.88
CA THR A 80 -1.05 7.63 12.31
C THR A 80 -1.35 6.16 12.59
N TYR A 81 -1.83 5.40 11.60
CA TYR A 81 -2.03 3.95 11.73
C TYR A 81 -0.76 3.14 11.43
N GLU A 82 0.31 3.81 11.00
CA GLU A 82 1.52 3.20 10.48
C GLU A 82 2.71 3.49 11.41
N HIS A 83 2.53 3.32 12.73
CA HIS A 83 3.47 3.70 13.82
C HIS A 83 4.93 3.18 13.69
N SER A 84 5.25 2.35 12.71
CA SER A 84 6.62 1.87 12.41
C SER A 84 7.03 2.07 10.94
N TYR A 85 6.26 2.81 10.15
CA TYR A 85 6.58 3.07 8.76
C TYR A 85 7.06 4.51 8.58
N ARG A 86 8.12 4.68 7.77
CA ARG A 86 8.49 5.96 7.20
C ARG A 86 7.71 6.20 5.90
N SER A 87 7.33 7.44 5.63
CA SER A 87 6.78 7.80 4.32
C SER A 87 7.90 8.07 3.32
N GLU A 88 7.71 7.66 2.07
CA GLU A 88 8.57 8.00 0.94
C GLU A 88 7.69 8.41 -0.24
N ASN A 89 8.14 9.38 -1.05
CA ASN A 89 7.48 9.73 -2.31
C ASN A 89 8.18 8.98 -3.43
N VAL A 90 7.42 8.16 -4.16
CA VAL A 90 7.92 7.32 -5.25
C VAL A 90 7.12 7.57 -6.52
N GLU A 91 7.77 7.38 -7.67
CA GLU A 91 7.10 7.46 -8.96
C GLU A 91 6.33 6.15 -9.21
N VAL A 92 5.01 6.27 -9.36
CA VAL A 92 4.09 5.15 -9.58
C VAL A 92 3.43 5.33 -10.93
N PHE A 93 3.39 4.26 -11.72
CA PHE A 93 2.70 4.25 -12.99
C PHE A 93 1.22 3.91 -12.77
N ASP A 94 0.34 4.87 -13.02
CA ASP A 94 -1.11 4.70 -13.06
C ASP A 94 -1.50 3.98 -14.36
N LEU A 95 -2.12 2.81 -14.21
CA LEU A 95 -2.53 1.97 -15.34
C LEU A 95 -3.85 2.43 -15.96
N GLU A 96 -4.64 3.25 -15.26
CA GLU A 96 -5.87 3.81 -15.81
C GLU A 96 -5.59 5.01 -16.71
N THR A 97 -4.69 5.90 -16.28
CA THR A 97 -4.33 7.12 -17.05
C THR A 97 -3.11 6.95 -17.94
N GLU A 98 -2.42 5.80 -17.86
CA GLU A 98 -1.16 5.51 -18.55
C GLU A 98 -0.06 6.55 -18.28
N SER A 99 0.02 7.06 -17.05
CA SER A 99 0.93 8.13 -16.66
C SER A 99 1.62 7.89 -15.33
N SER A 100 2.80 8.48 -15.15
CA SER A 100 3.50 8.45 -13.87
C SER A 100 3.00 9.56 -12.94
N VAL A 101 2.77 9.23 -11.68
CA VAL A 101 2.47 10.20 -10.61
C VAL A 101 3.44 10.02 -9.44
N LEU A 102 3.69 11.11 -8.72
CA LEU A 102 4.42 11.05 -7.46
C LEU A 102 3.45 10.67 -6.33
N ALA A 103 3.60 9.48 -5.78
CA ALA A 103 2.71 8.96 -4.73
C ALA A 103 3.48 8.70 -3.43
N THR A 104 2.81 8.95 -2.30
CA THR A 104 3.32 8.56 -0.99
C THR A 104 3.12 7.06 -0.77
N VAL A 105 4.19 6.40 -0.33
CA VAL A 105 4.17 5.04 0.20
C VAL A 105 4.64 5.04 1.64
N PHE A 106 4.17 4.09 2.42
CA PHE A 106 4.67 3.84 3.78
C PHE A 106 5.59 2.62 3.72
N LEU A 107 6.81 2.70 4.25
CA LEU A 107 7.82 1.63 4.27
C LEU A 107 8.30 1.34 5.69
N VAL A 108 8.52 0.08 6.04
CA VAL A 108 9.16 -0.26 7.33
C VAL A 108 10.67 -0.38 7.14
N ASP A 109 11.44 0.33 7.96
CA ASP A 109 12.87 0.05 8.15
C ASP A 109 13.03 -1.18 9.06
N SER A 110 12.60 -2.33 8.57
CA SER A 110 12.63 -3.57 9.36
C SER A 110 13.86 -4.39 8.97
N ILE A 111 14.72 -4.61 9.97
CA ILE A 111 15.72 -5.69 10.03
C ILE A 111 15.08 -7.03 10.43
N ASP A 112 13.77 -7.07 10.69
CA ASP A 112 13.09 -8.31 11.05
C ASP A 112 13.15 -9.31 9.89
N PRO A 113 13.34 -10.60 10.19
CA PRO A 113 13.38 -11.62 9.16
C PRO A 113 12.04 -11.71 8.44
N ILE A 114 12.13 -12.05 7.15
CA ILE A 114 10.96 -12.41 6.35
C ILE A 114 10.19 -13.50 7.08
N SER A 115 8.90 -13.27 7.29
CA SER A 115 8.02 -14.16 8.02
C SER A 115 6.68 -14.31 7.30
N ARG A 116 5.90 -15.30 7.71
CA ARG A 116 4.69 -15.67 7.00
C ARG A 116 3.53 -14.73 7.39
N PRO A 117 2.83 -14.12 6.42
CA PRO A 117 1.57 -13.44 6.70
C PRO A 117 0.48 -14.46 7.04
N SER A 118 -0.49 -14.07 7.86
CA SER A 118 -1.68 -14.87 8.10
C SER A 118 -2.54 -14.98 6.84
N ALA A 119 -3.42 -15.97 6.79
CA ALA A 119 -4.36 -16.13 5.68
C ALA A 119 -5.27 -14.91 5.53
N ASP A 120 -5.76 -14.37 6.64
CA ASP A 120 -6.65 -13.21 6.61
C ASP A 120 -5.93 -11.93 6.14
N TYR A 121 -4.66 -11.75 6.52
CA TYR A 121 -3.85 -10.65 6.02
C TYR A 121 -3.64 -10.75 4.50
N LEU A 122 -3.30 -11.95 4.00
CA LEU A 122 -3.19 -12.20 2.57
C LEU A 122 -4.50 -11.96 1.84
N ASN A 123 -5.64 -12.30 2.43
CA ASN A 123 -6.94 -12.01 1.85
C ASN A 123 -7.20 -10.51 1.76
N ALA A 124 -6.80 -9.72 2.77
CA ALA A 124 -6.89 -8.25 2.70
C ALA A 124 -6.00 -7.67 1.58
N VAL A 125 -4.79 -8.20 1.41
CA VAL A 125 -3.88 -7.80 0.31
C VAL A 125 -4.47 -8.17 -1.06
N ARG A 126 -5.06 -9.36 -1.20
CA ARG A 126 -5.77 -9.76 -2.43
C ARG A 126 -6.98 -8.89 -2.70
N GLN A 127 -7.74 -8.54 -1.66
CA GLN A 127 -8.89 -7.65 -1.79
C GLN A 127 -8.45 -6.28 -2.30
N ASN A 128 -7.33 -5.75 -1.81
CA ASN A 128 -6.77 -4.49 -2.30
C ASN A 128 -6.50 -4.54 -3.82
N LEU A 129 -5.91 -5.63 -4.33
CA LEU A 129 -5.70 -5.82 -5.76
C LEU A 129 -7.02 -6.00 -6.53
N ALA A 130 -7.95 -6.77 -5.97
CA ALA A 130 -9.25 -7.03 -6.58
C ALA A 130 -10.10 -5.75 -6.71
N ASP A 131 -9.99 -4.82 -5.76
CA ASP A 131 -10.71 -3.53 -5.79
C ASP A 131 -10.37 -2.69 -7.05
N VAL A 132 -9.19 -2.92 -7.64
CA VAL A 132 -8.70 -2.25 -8.85
C VAL A 132 -8.60 -3.17 -10.06
N GLY A 133 -9.18 -4.38 -9.99
CA GLY A 133 -9.21 -5.33 -11.10
C GLY A 133 -7.90 -6.10 -11.35
N LEU A 134 -7.00 -6.12 -10.36
CA LEU A 134 -5.75 -6.89 -10.38
C LEU A 134 -5.89 -8.22 -9.61
N SER A 135 -5.03 -9.20 -9.90
CA SER A 135 -5.02 -10.53 -9.26
C SER A 135 -3.68 -10.92 -8.65
#